data_AF-A0A7R9L244-F1
#
_entry.id   AF-A0A7R9L244-F1
#
_cell.length_a   1.000
_cell.length_b   1.000
_cell.length_c   1.000
_cell.angle_alpha   90.00
_cell.angle_beta   90.00
_cell.angle_gamma   90.00
#
_symmetry.space_group_name_H-M   'P 1'
#
loop_
_entity.id
_entity.type
_entity.pdbx_description
1 polymer ?
#
loop_
_entity_poly.entity_id
_entity_poly.type
_entity_poly.pdbx_seq_one_letter_code
_entity_poly.pdbx_strand_id
1 'polypeptide(L)'
;MNGSFWQHFRRNYSSEQSFGVNFWLSFANNCLNCVHNLPQNMSKKKGLSFEEKRTRMLELFHEKKEPFLLKELEKLGPKLKGVVMQSVKEIVQSLVADDLVETDKIGSSTYFWSFPSKALNSKLQRIEDLKAKIADTKQKTLIIDAELKKVEAQSVYKMRDSALYKEDWLGLKELDTSGRLREYEVIGDHLQIDMNWFDNEIIDKYLK
;
A
#
# COMPACT_ATOMS: atom_id res chain seq x y z
N MET A 1 -26.00 -26.67 -31.77
CA MET A 1 -26.14 -26.36 -30.33
C MET A 1 -25.04 -25.37 -29.96
N ASN A 2 -25.13 -24.15 -30.48
CA ASN A 2 -24.11 -23.12 -30.35
C ASN A 2 -24.81 -21.81 -29.99
N GLY A 3 -24.30 -21.12 -28.97
CA GLY A 3 -24.74 -19.77 -28.62
C GLY A 3 -25.50 -19.69 -27.30
N SER A 4 -24.79 -19.73 -26.16
CA SER A 4 -25.35 -19.30 -24.86
C SER A 4 -24.31 -18.94 -23.78
N PHE A 5 -22.98 -18.97 -24.03
CA PHE A 5 -22.02 -18.71 -22.95
C PHE A 5 -21.67 -17.23 -22.73
N TRP A 6 -21.83 -16.36 -23.74
CA TRP A 6 -21.43 -14.94 -23.66
C TRP A 6 -22.57 -13.94 -23.34
N GLN A 7 -23.76 -14.42 -22.97
CA GLN A 7 -24.83 -13.53 -22.49
C GLN A 7 -24.83 -13.33 -20.96
N HIS A 8 -23.97 -14.03 -20.22
CA HIS A 8 -23.95 -13.92 -18.75
C HIS A 8 -22.90 -12.95 -18.18
N PHE A 9 -21.99 -12.40 -19.00
CA PHE A 9 -20.98 -11.43 -18.55
C PHE A 9 -21.34 -9.96 -18.86
N ARG A 10 -22.50 -9.72 -19.49
CA ARG A 10 -23.05 -8.39 -19.80
C ARG A 10 -24.31 -8.12 -18.98
N ARG A 11 -24.30 -8.48 -17.69
CA ARG A 11 -25.47 -8.31 -16.81
C ARG A 11 -25.06 -7.66 -15.50
N ASN A 12 -24.56 -6.44 -15.60
CA ASN A 12 -24.81 -5.35 -14.66
C ASN A 12 -24.04 -4.13 -15.14
N TYR A 13 -24.67 -3.33 -16.00
CA TYR A 13 -24.57 -1.86 -16.05
C TYR A 13 -25.47 -1.39 -17.20
N SER A 14 -26.78 -1.40 -16.95
CA SER A 14 -27.73 -0.58 -17.70
C SER A 14 -28.97 -0.37 -16.84
N SER A 15 -28.97 0.75 -16.12
CA SER A 15 -30.19 1.43 -15.70
C SER A 15 -29.91 2.92 -15.88
N GLU A 16 -30.21 3.42 -17.08
CA GLU A 16 -30.50 4.83 -17.28
C GLU A 16 -31.72 5.20 -16.43
N GLN A 17 -31.59 6.23 -15.61
CA GLN A 17 -32.70 7.14 -15.38
C GLN A 17 -32.23 8.55 -15.68
N SER A 18 -32.80 9.06 -16.77
CA SER A 18 -32.75 10.42 -17.23
C SER A 18 -33.28 11.38 -16.17
N PHE A 19 -32.45 12.32 -15.73
CA PHE A 19 -32.91 13.60 -15.20
C PHE A 19 -31.86 14.68 -15.49
N GLY A 20 -32.32 15.79 -16.07
CA GLY A 20 -31.66 17.09 -15.89
C GLY A 20 -30.48 17.39 -16.81
N VAL A 21 -30.81 17.96 -17.96
CA VAL A 21 -29.89 18.81 -18.75
C VAL A 21 -29.39 19.96 -17.85
N ASN A 22 -28.10 20.27 -17.96
CA ASN A 22 -27.40 21.47 -17.44
C ASN A 22 -27.18 21.59 -15.92
N PHE A 23 -26.07 21.07 -15.37
CA PHE A 23 -25.41 21.72 -14.21
C PHE A 23 -23.97 21.30 -13.83
N TRP A 24 -23.16 20.57 -14.62
CA TRP A 24 -21.76 20.27 -14.22
C TRP A 24 -20.73 20.39 -15.35
N LEU A 25 -20.89 21.42 -16.18
CA LEU A 25 -19.89 21.85 -17.18
C LEU A 25 -18.96 22.98 -16.65
N SER A 26 -18.85 23.17 -15.32
CA SER A 26 -18.08 24.30 -14.77
C SER A 26 -17.20 23.99 -13.55
N PHE A 27 -16.83 22.72 -13.32
CA PHE A 27 -15.83 22.39 -12.28
C PHE A 27 -14.88 21.24 -12.65
N ALA A 28 -14.65 21.04 -13.96
CA ALA A 28 -13.64 20.11 -14.48
C ALA A 28 -12.51 20.84 -15.22
N ASN A 29 -12.16 22.05 -14.77
CA ASN A 29 -11.00 22.82 -15.24
C ASN A 29 -10.05 23.11 -14.07
N ASN A 30 -9.64 22.07 -13.34
CA ASN A 30 -8.31 22.00 -12.73
C ASN A 30 -8.07 20.60 -12.18
N CYS A 31 -6.85 20.09 -12.33
CA CYS A 31 -6.38 18.78 -11.84
C CYS A 31 -6.83 17.55 -12.64
N LEU A 32 -6.48 17.51 -13.93
CA LEU A 32 -6.28 16.25 -14.68
C LEU A 32 -4.91 16.15 -15.37
N ASN A 33 -3.97 17.00 -14.97
CA ASN A 33 -2.56 16.90 -15.36
C ASN A 33 -1.73 16.39 -14.18
N CYS A 34 -1.77 15.09 -13.91
CA CYS A 34 -0.76 14.38 -13.11
C CYS A 34 -1.04 12.86 -13.12
N VAL A 35 -0.93 12.20 -14.28
CA VAL A 35 -0.32 10.86 -14.51
C VAL A 35 -0.39 10.62 -16.01
N HIS A 36 0.45 11.30 -16.79
CA HIS A 36 0.90 10.81 -18.09
C HIS A 36 2.12 11.64 -18.49
N ASN A 37 3.27 11.19 -18.01
CA ASN A 37 4.53 11.48 -18.68
C ASN A 37 5.37 10.20 -18.64
N LEU A 38 5.10 9.31 -19.58
CA LEU A 38 6.13 8.41 -20.07
C LEU A 38 7.09 9.28 -20.88
N PRO A 39 8.40 9.30 -20.58
CA PRO A 39 9.34 10.14 -21.29
C PRO A 39 9.45 9.69 -22.76
N GLN A 40 8.81 10.43 -23.66
CA GLN A 40 9.00 10.30 -25.11
C GLN A 40 10.33 10.97 -25.47
N ASN A 41 11.43 10.22 -25.33
CA ASN A 41 12.71 10.63 -25.86
C ASN A 41 12.69 10.48 -27.39
N MET A 42 12.31 11.55 -28.07
CA MET A 42 12.45 11.69 -29.53
C MET A 42 13.94 11.74 -29.89
N SER A 43 14.59 10.59 -30.07
CA SER A 43 15.90 10.56 -30.73
C SER A 43 16.11 9.30 -31.57
N LYS A 44 16.34 9.56 -32.87
CA LYS A 44 16.98 8.76 -33.94
C LYS A 44 16.58 7.27 -34.04
N LYS A 45 15.99 6.91 -35.18
CA LYS A 45 15.71 5.55 -35.71
C LYS A 45 16.60 4.44 -35.10
N LYS A 46 16.28 4.02 -33.89
CA LYS A 46 16.76 2.82 -33.23
C LYS A 46 15.64 1.79 -33.39
N GLY A 47 16.00 0.52 -33.55
CA GLY A 47 15.01 -0.55 -33.56
C GLY A 47 14.16 -0.47 -32.29
N LEU A 48 12.87 -0.79 -32.39
CA LEU A 48 11.97 -0.75 -31.23
C LEU A 48 12.61 -1.51 -30.07
N SER A 49 12.83 -0.81 -28.94
CA SER A 49 13.30 -1.42 -27.71
C SER A 49 12.25 -2.39 -27.16
N PHE A 50 12.66 -3.32 -26.30
CA PHE A 50 11.73 -4.29 -25.73
C PHE A 50 10.56 -3.60 -25.01
N GLU A 51 10.86 -2.55 -24.24
CA GLU A 51 9.85 -1.79 -23.49
C GLU A 51 8.88 -1.05 -24.42
N GLU A 52 9.37 -0.47 -25.53
CA GLU A 52 8.50 0.15 -26.54
C GLU A 52 7.52 -0.85 -27.17
N LYS A 53 7.96 -2.10 -27.39
CA LYS A 53 7.07 -3.17 -27.88
C LYS A 53 6.02 -3.53 -26.83
N ARG A 54 6.37 -3.52 -25.54
CA ARG A 54 5.41 -3.76 -24.44
C ARG A 54 4.33 -2.68 -24.41
N THR A 55 4.72 -1.41 -24.45
CA THR A 55 3.77 -0.29 -24.46
C THR A 55 2.84 -0.35 -25.67
N ARG A 56 3.39 -0.57 -26.87
CA ARG A 56 2.62 -0.70 -28.11
C ARG A 56 1.65 -1.88 -28.09
N MET A 57 2.04 -2.99 -27.46
CA MET A 57 1.17 -4.16 -27.29
C MET A 57 0.04 -3.87 -26.30
N LEU A 58 0.33 -3.20 -25.19
CA LEU A 58 -0.66 -2.80 -24.20
C LEU A 58 -1.69 -1.81 -24.78
N GLU A 59 -1.25 -0.86 -25.59
CA GLU A 59 -2.12 0.06 -26.34
C GLU A 59 -3.13 -0.71 -27.22
N LEU A 60 -2.69 -1.78 -27.89
CA LEU A 60 -3.56 -2.58 -28.76
C LEU A 60 -4.70 -3.24 -27.98
N PHE A 61 -4.41 -3.75 -26.79
CA PHE A 61 -5.46 -4.29 -25.91
C PHE A 61 -6.46 -3.21 -25.48
N HIS A 62 -5.98 -2.00 -25.16
CA HIS A 62 -6.83 -0.89 -24.74
C HIS A 62 -7.66 -0.27 -25.88
N GLU A 63 -7.13 -0.26 -27.11
CA GLU A 63 -7.85 0.22 -28.30
C GLU A 63 -9.00 -0.71 -28.69
N LYS A 64 -8.73 -2.03 -28.73
CA LYS A 64 -9.70 -3.03 -29.18
C LYS A 64 -10.69 -3.44 -28.10
N LYS A 65 -10.30 -3.39 -26.82
CA LYS A 65 -11.16 -3.71 -25.66
C LYS A 65 -11.83 -5.09 -25.75
N GLU A 66 -11.15 -6.04 -26.37
CA GLU A 66 -11.63 -7.41 -26.60
C GLU A 66 -10.58 -8.42 -26.14
N PRO A 67 -10.99 -9.62 -25.69
CA PRO A 67 -10.07 -10.70 -25.38
C PRO A 67 -9.49 -11.31 -26.65
N PHE A 68 -8.19 -11.61 -26.64
CA PHE A 68 -7.48 -12.18 -27.78
C PHE A 68 -6.93 -13.58 -27.49
N LEU A 69 -6.88 -14.40 -28.52
CA LEU A 69 -6.08 -15.63 -28.52
C LEU A 69 -4.64 -15.33 -28.93
N LEU A 70 -3.71 -16.21 -28.54
CA LEU A 70 -2.31 -16.12 -28.94
C LEU A 70 -2.13 -16.00 -30.47
N LYS A 71 -2.90 -16.80 -31.22
CA LYS A 71 -2.88 -16.79 -32.70
C LYS A 71 -3.40 -15.49 -33.31
N GLU A 72 -4.26 -14.77 -32.60
CA GLU A 72 -4.80 -13.48 -33.06
C GLU A 72 -3.79 -12.36 -32.79
N LEU A 73 -3.13 -12.39 -31.63
CA LEU A 73 -2.05 -11.47 -31.29
C LEU A 73 -0.85 -11.60 -32.23
N GLU A 74 -0.49 -12.82 -32.64
CA GLU A 74 0.57 -13.06 -33.64
C GLU A 74 0.26 -12.45 -35.01
N LYS A 75 -1.03 -12.32 -35.37
CA LYS A 75 -1.48 -11.68 -36.62
C LYS A 75 -1.62 -10.17 -36.49
N LEU A 76 -2.13 -9.69 -35.36
CA LEU A 76 -2.39 -8.26 -35.12
C LEU A 76 -1.12 -7.49 -34.75
N GLY A 77 -0.17 -8.12 -34.05
CA GLY A 77 1.08 -7.50 -33.60
C GLY A 77 1.92 -6.90 -34.75
N PRO A 78 2.25 -7.67 -35.80
CA PRO A 78 2.95 -7.14 -36.96
C PRO A 78 2.12 -6.13 -37.75
N LYS A 79 0.80 -6.34 -37.88
CA LYS A 79 -0.10 -5.53 -38.71
C LYS A 79 -0.35 -4.13 -38.17
N LEU A 80 -0.59 -4.00 -36.86
CA LEU A 80 -1.03 -2.73 -36.26
C LEU A 80 0.12 -1.95 -35.62
N LYS A 81 1.10 -2.65 -35.03
CA LYS A 81 2.10 -2.03 -34.16
C LYS A 81 3.55 -2.32 -34.56
N GLY A 82 3.77 -3.12 -35.62
CA GLY A 82 5.10 -3.44 -36.14
C GLY A 82 5.94 -4.32 -35.22
N VAL A 83 5.31 -5.09 -34.34
CA VAL A 83 6.00 -6.01 -33.42
C VAL A 83 6.38 -7.29 -34.16
N VAL A 84 7.61 -7.77 -33.95
CA VAL A 84 8.11 -9.01 -34.56
C VAL A 84 7.31 -10.19 -34.01
N MET A 85 6.73 -11.01 -34.89
CA MET A 85 5.85 -12.13 -34.56
C MET A 85 6.43 -13.07 -33.48
N GLN A 86 7.72 -13.41 -33.60
CA GLN A 86 8.43 -14.29 -32.66
C GLN A 86 8.52 -13.70 -31.24
N SER A 87 8.52 -12.37 -31.10
CA SER A 87 8.62 -11.69 -29.79
C SER A 87 7.28 -11.46 -29.10
N VAL A 88 6.14 -11.66 -29.78
CA VAL A 88 4.81 -11.38 -29.23
C VAL A 88 4.55 -12.21 -27.98
N LYS A 89 4.93 -13.49 -28.00
CA LYS A 89 4.75 -14.40 -26.87
C LYS A 89 5.53 -13.95 -25.63
N GLU A 90 6.79 -13.59 -25.80
CA GLU A 90 7.66 -13.11 -24.71
C GLU A 90 7.14 -11.80 -24.12
N ILE A 91 6.71 -10.87 -24.98
CA ILE A 91 6.13 -9.59 -24.56
C ILE A 91 4.85 -9.79 -23.76
N VAL A 92 3.92 -10.60 -24.26
CA VAL A 92 2.66 -10.89 -23.56
C VAL A 92 2.94 -11.55 -22.21
N GLN A 93 3.84 -12.53 -22.16
CA GLN A 93 4.22 -13.16 -20.89
C GLN A 93 4.85 -12.17 -19.91
N SER A 94 5.71 -11.25 -20.37
CA SER A 94 6.26 -10.19 -19.51
C SER A 94 5.18 -9.23 -18.99
N LEU A 95 4.16 -8.93 -19.78
CA LEU A 95 3.04 -8.08 -19.37
C LEU A 95 2.13 -8.78 -18.35
N VAL A 96 2.00 -10.10 -18.46
CA VAL A 96 1.28 -10.95 -17.49
C VAL A 96 2.06 -11.04 -16.17
N ALA A 97 3.39 -11.16 -16.24
CA ALA A 97 4.24 -11.19 -15.04
C ALA A 97 4.12 -9.90 -14.20
N ASP A 98 3.98 -8.75 -14.86
CA ASP A 98 3.76 -7.46 -14.19
C ASP A 98 2.27 -7.20 -13.85
N ASP A 99 1.38 -8.18 -14.07
CA ASP A 99 -0.08 -8.12 -13.85
C ASP A 99 -0.81 -7.01 -14.64
N LEU A 100 -0.21 -6.51 -15.72
CA LEU A 100 -0.88 -5.54 -16.62
C LEU A 100 -1.87 -6.21 -17.58
N VAL A 101 -1.63 -7.47 -17.95
CA VAL A 101 -2.49 -8.27 -18.84
C VAL A 101 -3.00 -9.48 -18.06
N GLU A 102 -4.31 -9.69 -18.08
CA GLU A 102 -4.95 -10.87 -17.50
C GLU A 102 -4.90 -12.04 -18.46
N THR A 103 -4.79 -13.24 -17.87
CA THR A 103 -4.83 -14.50 -18.62
C THR A 103 -5.84 -15.42 -18.02
N ASP A 104 -6.63 -16.07 -18.85
CA ASP A 104 -7.50 -17.15 -18.42
C ASP A 104 -7.49 -18.30 -19.42
N LYS A 105 -7.56 -19.52 -18.90
CA LYS A 105 -7.53 -20.75 -19.69
C LYS A 105 -8.89 -21.38 -19.67
N ILE A 106 -9.58 -21.33 -20.81
CA ILE A 106 -10.88 -21.97 -21.00
C ILE A 106 -10.68 -23.16 -21.92
N GLY A 107 -10.70 -24.37 -21.35
CA GLY A 107 -10.48 -25.62 -22.06
C GLY A 107 -9.04 -25.76 -22.57
N SER A 108 -8.87 -25.83 -23.90
CA SER A 108 -7.57 -25.93 -24.56
C SER A 108 -6.98 -24.61 -25.03
N SER A 109 -7.70 -23.49 -24.84
CA SER A 109 -7.30 -22.16 -25.34
C SER A 109 -7.06 -21.18 -24.19
N THR A 110 -5.97 -20.40 -24.30
CA THR A 110 -5.64 -19.31 -23.38
C THR A 110 -6.06 -17.98 -23.99
N TYR A 111 -6.80 -17.20 -23.22
CA TYR A 111 -7.29 -15.87 -23.57
C TYR A 111 -6.49 -14.81 -22.81
N PHE A 112 -6.23 -13.69 -23.48
CA PHE A 112 -5.48 -12.55 -22.96
C PHE A 112 -6.30 -11.26 -23.13
N TRP A 113 -6.39 -10.45 -22.09
CA TRP A 113 -7.04 -9.14 -22.17
C TRP A 113 -6.44 -8.15 -21.17
N SER A 114 -6.60 -6.85 -21.45
CA SER A 114 -6.38 -5.80 -20.46
C SER A 114 -7.42 -4.70 -20.64
N PHE A 115 -7.97 -4.21 -19.52
CA PHE A 115 -8.91 -3.11 -19.51
C PHE A 115 -8.29 -1.89 -18.82
N PRO A 116 -8.52 -0.67 -19.32
CA PRO A 116 -7.97 0.55 -18.72
C PRO A 116 -8.48 0.77 -17.28
N SER A 117 -9.66 0.25 -16.97
CA SER A 117 -10.25 0.30 -15.62
C SER A 117 -9.57 -0.62 -14.61
N LYS A 118 -8.80 -1.64 -15.02
CA LYS A 118 -8.14 -2.59 -14.10
C LYS A 118 -7.13 -1.88 -13.20
N ALA A 119 -6.27 -1.04 -13.78
CA ALA A 119 -5.26 -0.29 -13.05
C ALA A 119 -5.87 0.71 -12.05
N LEU A 120 -7.07 1.20 -12.33
CA LEU A 120 -7.81 2.08 -11.43
C LEU A 120 -8.45 1.28 -10.30
N ASN A 121 -9.11 0.16 -10.62
CA ASN A 121 -9.80 -0.66 -9.63
C ASN A 121 -8.83 -1.33 -8.64
N SER A 122 -7.67 -1.80 -9.11
CA SER A 122 -6.63 -2.36 -8.23
C SER A 122 -6.08 -1.31 -7.26
N LYS A 123 -5.92 -0.07 -7.71
CA LYS A 123 -5.53 1.06 -6.84
C LYS A 123 -6.62 1.40 -5.83
N LEU A 124 -7.90 1.39 -6.24
CA LEU A 124 -9.02 1.64 -5.32
C LEU A 124 -9.10 0.57 -4.22
N GLN A 125 -9.01 -0.71 -4.58
CA GLN A 125 -8.97 -1.82 -3.60
C GLN A 125 -7.78 -1.67 -2.63
N ARG A 126 -6.60 -1.34 -3.15
CA ARG A 126 -5.42 -1.07 -2.32
C ARG A 126 -5.65 0.06 -1.32
N ILE A 127 -6.30 1.15 -1.75
CA ILE A 127 -6.65 2.27 -0.88
C ILE A 127 -7.61 1.82 0.23
N GLU A 128 -8.59 1.00 -0.11
CA GLU A 128 -9.59 0.48 0.84
C GLU A 128 -8.95 -0.45 1.87
N ASP A 129 -8.10 -1.38 1.45
CA ASP A 129 -7.32 -2.26 2.34
C ASP A 129 -6.42 -1.47 3.30
N LEU A 130 -5.75 -0.43 2.81
CA LEU A 130 -4.89 0.41 3.62
C LEU A 130 -5.69 1.22 4.64
N LYS A 131 -6.88 1.71 4.27
CA LYS A 131 -7.78 2.39 5.20
C LYS A 131 -8.26 1.46 6.31
N ALA A 132 -8.61 0.21 5.97
CA ALA A 132 -8.99 -0.79 6.97
C ALA A 132 -7.85 -1.06 7.96
N LYS A 133 -6.62 -1.26 7.46
CA LYS A 133 -5.42 -1.44 8.32
C LYS A 133 -5.15 -0.25 9.23
N ILE A 134 -5.33 0.97 8.74
CA ILE A 134 -5.17 2.18 9.57
C ILE A 134 -6.22 2.19 10.69
N ALA A 135 -7.47 1.82 10.40
CA ALA A 135 -8.52 1.73 11.41
C ALA A 135 -8.18 0.69 12.49
N ASP A 136 -7.73 -0.50 12.09
CA ASP A 136 -7.32 -1.57 13.00
C ASP A 136 -6.14 -1.16 13.89
N THR A 137 -5.10 -0.56 13.30
CA THR A 137 -3.93 -0.09 14.06
C THR A 137 -4.32 0.99 15.06
N LYS A 138 -5.20 1.93 14.67
CA LYS A 138 -5.71 2.97 15.58
C LYS A 138 -6.51 2.38 16.75
N GLN A 139 -7.30 1.34 16.51
CA GLN A 139 -8.00 0.66 17.60
C GLN A 139 -7.02 0.00 18.57
N LYS A 140 -5.98 -0.67 18.05
CA LYS A 140 -4.93 -1.28 18.88
C LYS A 140 -4.17 -0.26 19.72
N THR A 141 -3.82 0.90 19.16
CA THR A 141 -3.15 1.95 19.94
C THR A 141 -4.04 2.47 21.07
N LEU A 142 -5.33 2.67 20.82
CA LEU A 142 -6.27 3.11 21.87
C LEU A 142 -6.43 2.08 22.99
N ILE A 143 -6.45 0.79 22.65
CA ILE A 143 -6.52 -0.29 23.64
C ILE A 143 -5.24 -0.29 24.49
N ILE A 144 -4.07 -0.24 23.85
CA ILE A 144 -2.78 -0.22 24.54
C ILE A 144 -2.65 1.03 25.42
N ASP A 145 -3.07 2.21 24.95
CA ASP A 145 -3.05 3.45 25.75
C ASP A 145 -3.95 3.35 26.99
N ALA A 146 -5.11 2.68 26.86
CA ALA A 146 -6.01 2.43 27.99
C ALA A 146 -5.42 1.41 28.97
N GLU A 147 -4.67 0.43 28.49
CA GLU A 147 -3.93 -0.54 29.31
C GLU A 147 -2.76 0.13 30.03
N LEU A 148 -1.98 0.98 29.36
CA LEU A 148 -0.87 1.74 29.95
C LEU A 148 -1.34 2.62 31.11
N LYS A 149 -2.45 3.35 30.94
CA LYS A 149 -3.02 4.17 32.03
C LYS A 149 -3.41 3.36 33.27
N LYS A 150 -3.83 2.10 33.09
CA LYS A 150 -4.13 1.21 34.21
C LYS A 150 -2.86 0.71 34.90
N VAL A 151 -1.83 0.39 34.13
CA VAL A 151 -0.54 -0.07 34.66
C VAL A 151 0.18 1.06 35.40
N GLU A 152 0.22 2.27 34.84
CA GLU A 152 0.77 3.46 35.49
C GLU A 152 0.09 3.73 36.84
N ALA A 153 -1.24 3.57 36.92
CA ALA A 153 -1.96 3.76 38.18
C ALA A 153 -1.67 2.66 39.22
N GLN A 154 -1.27 1.45 38.79
CA GLN A 154 -0.99 0.31 39.69
C GLN A 154 0.48 0.22 40.12
N SER A 155 1.43 0.75 39.35
CA SER A 155 2.87 0.60 39.63
C SER A 155 3.50 1.76 40.40
N VAL A 156 2.74 2.80 40.76
CA VAL A 156 3.25 3.85 41.67
C VAL A 156 3.25 3.29 43.09
N TYR A 157 4.30 2.54 43.43
CA TYR A 157 4.58 2.14 44.80
C TYR A 157 5.08 3.36 45.56
N LYS A 158 4.18 4.02 46.31
CA LYS A 158 4.55 5.21 47.08
C LYS A 158 5.57 4.82 48.14
N MET A 159 6.55 5.69 48.39
CA MET A 159 7.59 5.48 49.40
C MET A 159 7.00 5.08 50.76
N ARG A 160 5.89 5.71 51.17
CA ARG A 160 5.18 5.46 52.44
C ARG A 160 4.54 4.07 52.54
N ASP A 161 4.28 3.41 51.41
CA ASP A 161 3.68 2.07 51.37
C ASP A 161 4.74 0.96 51.52
N SER A 162 6.02 1.32 51.40
CA SER A 162 7.17 0.40 51.53
C SER A 162 7.32 -0.20 52.92
N ALA A 163 7.75 -1.46 52.97
CA ALA A 163 8.09 -2.13 54.24
C ALA A 163 9.21 -1.36 54.98
N LEU A 164 10.17 -0.82 54.23
CA LEU A 164 11.28 -0.01 54.74
C LEU A 164 10.80 1.24 55.52
N TYR A 165 9.72 1.89 55.06
CA TYR A 165 9.11 3.02 55.75
C TYR A 165 8.27 2.59 56.96
N LYS A 166 7.53 1.47 56.85
CA LYS A 166 6.65 0.98 57.92
C LYS A 166 7.41 0.47 59.13
N GLU A 167 8.49 -0.26 58.89
CA GLU A 167 9.31 -0.89 59.92
C GLU A 167 10.41 0.04 60.44
N ASP A 168 10.63 1.18 59.78
CA ASP A 168 11.50 2.29 60.19
C ASP A 168 12.96 1.91 60.53
N TRP A 169 13.50 0.88 59.87
CA TRP A 169 14.86 0.38 60.14
C TRP A 169 15.97 1.40 59.88
N LEU A 170 15.68 2.44 59.09
CA LEU A 170 16.63 3.50 58.73
C LEU A 170 16.23 4.87 59.29
N GLY A 171 15.19 4.96 60.13
CA GLY A 171 14.67 6.23 60.65
C GLY A 171 13.98 7.11 59.59
N LEU A 172 13.57 6.50 58.46
CA LEU A 172 12.97 7.21 57.33
C LEU A 172 11.61 7.84 57.70
N LYS A 173 10.83 7.17 58.56
CA LYS A 173 9.53 7.66 59.05
C LYS A 173 9.71 8.80 60.05
N GLU A 174 10.72 8.71 60.90
CA GLU A 174 11.09 9.79 61.82
C GLU A 174 11.55 11.05 61.07
N LEU A 175 12.31 10.89 59.99
CA LEU A 175 12.75 12.00 59.14
C LEU A 175 11.61 12.67 58.38
N ASP A 176 10.63 11.90 57.87
CA ASP A 176 9.40 12.45 57.26
C ASP A 176 8.58 13.23 58.30
N THR A 177 8.35 12.63 59.48
CA THR A 177 7.55 13.23 60.56
C THR A 177 8.20 14.50 61.14
N SER A 178 9.53 14.55 61.21
CA SER A 178 10.29 15.72 61.67
C SER A 178 10.44 16.82 60.62
N GLY A 179 9.90 16.63 59.41
CA GLY A 179 9.96 17.62 58.31
C GLY A 179 11.36 17.80 57.73
N ARG A 180 12.30 16.88 58.01
CA ARG A 180 13.66 16.90 57.50
C ARG A 180 13.78 16.24 56.12
N LEU A 181 12.77 15.47 55.72
CA LEU A 181 12.67 14.87 54.40
C LEU A 181 12.04 15.86 53.40
N ARG A 182 12.60 15.93 52.18
CA ARG A 182 12.01 16.68 51.06
C ARG A 182 11.81 15.75 49.87
N GLU A 183 10.58 15.64 49.40
CA GLU A 183 10.25 14.95 48.15
C GLU A 183 10.50 15.90 46.97
N TYR A 184 11.21 15.42 45.94
CA TYR A 184 11.39 16.14 44.68
C TYR A 184 10.65 15.39 43.59
N GLU A 185 9.79 16.09 42.86
CA GLU A 185 9.21 15.59 41.62
C GLU A 185 10.23 15.80 40.50
N VAL A 186 10.73 14.70 39.97
CA VAL A 186 11.55 14.70 38.75
C VAL A 186 10.75 13.93 37.71
N ILE A 187 10.70 14.44 36.48
CA ILE A 187 10.15 13.69 35.35
C ILE A 187 10.96 12.40 35.25
N GLY A 188 10.34 11.26 35.57
CA GLY A 188 10.98 9.96 35.63
C GLY A 188 11.39 9.49 34.25
N ASP A 189 12.49 9.99 33.73
CA ASP A 189 13.13 9.46 32.53
C ASP A 189 14.23 8.48 32.95
N HIS A 190 13.77 7.34 33.43
CA HIS A 190 14.64 6.25 33.84
C HIS A 190 15.23 5.61 32.57
N LEU A 191 16.49 5.94 32.29
CA LEU A 191 17.32 5.43 31.20
C LEU A 191 17.05 6.06 29.82
N GLN A 192 17.26 7.37 29.67
CA GLN A 192 17.59 7.97 28.36
C GLN A 192 19.00 7.58 27.90
N ILE A 193 19.33 6.29 27.91
CA ILE A 193 20.54 5.81 27.26
C ILE A 193 20.18 5.70 25.78
N ASP A 194 20.55 6.73 25.02
CA ASP A 194 20.56 6.60 23.57
C ASP A 194 21.55 5.49 23.17
N MET A 195 21.16 4.67 22.20
CA MET A 195 22.00 3.54 21.76
C MET A 195 23.37 4.03 21.27
N ASN A 196 23.45 5.24 20.70
CA ASN A 196 24.75 5.80 20.30
C ASN A 196 25.62 6.16 21.51
N TRP A 197 25.05 6.60 22.63
CA TRP A 197 25.85 6.85 23.84
C TRP A 197 26.38 5.54 24.43
N PHE A 198 25.55 4.49 24.47
CA PHE A 198 25.93 3.19 25.02
C PHE A 198 27.07 2.53 24.23
N ASP A 199 26.96 2.53 22.90
CA ASP A 199 27.98 1.94 22.04
C ASP A 199 29.33 2.64 22.20
N ASN A 200 29.33 3.98 22.24
CA ASN A 200 30.56 4.76 22.35
C ASN A 200 31.19 4.73 23.75
N GLU A 201 30.38 4.87 24.82
CA GLU A 201 30.90 5.09 26.17
C GLU A 201 31.08 3.80 26.97
N ILE A 202 30.30 2.75 26.65
CA ILE A 202 30.35 1.46 27.34
C ILE A 202 31.06 0.39 26.48
N ILE A 203 30.57 0.13 25.27
CA ILE A 203 31.07 -1.00 24.46
C ILE A 203 32.50 -0.73 24.00
N ASP A 204 32.74 0.40 23.35
CA ASP A 204 34.04 0.70 22.74
C ASP A 204 35.15 0.92 23.77
N LYS A 205 34.79 1.32 24.99
CA LYS A 205 35.75 1.69 26.04
C LYS A 205 36.13 0.53 26.95
N TYR A 206 35.23 -0.43 27.16
CA TYR A 206 35.40 -1.48 28.17
C TYR A 206 35.23 -2.92 27.66
N LEU A 207 34.58 -3.12 26.51
CA LEU A 207 34.19 -4.45 26.03
C LEU A 207 34.80 -4.84 24.67
N LYS A 208 35.55 -3.93 24.02
CA LYS A 208 36.38 -4.23 22.86
C LYS A 208 37.81 -4.58 23.23
#